data_AF-A0A3D5YGS9-F1
#
_entry.id   AF-A0A3D5YGS9-F1
#
_cell.length_a   1.000
_cell.length_b   1.000
_cell.length_c   1.000
_cell.angle_alpha   90.00
_cell.angle_beta   90.00
_cell.angle_gamma   90.00
#
_symmetry.space_group_name_H-M   'P 1'
#
loop_
_entity.id
_entity.type
_entity.pdbx_description
1 polymer ?
#
loop_
_entity_poly.entity_id
_entity_poly.type
_entity_poly.pdbx_seq_one_letter_code
_entity_poly.pdbx_strand_id
1 'polypeptide(L)'
;MFQEEENNVRQVKDNSESMIQKTKQILKTYANIDDIESVYNIDSSDLTPEKRELLANNILRMEAQDPTKYSGYLITHGTDTMAYTSSMLSFLLKGLKKPVVLTGSMIGLGEADSDGPNNLVNAIQVSTNPELMGVLICF
;
A
#
# COMPACT_ATOMS: atom_id res chain seq x y z
N MET A 1 -50.94 11.20 21.08
CA MET A 1 -50.94 11.64 19.66
C MET A 1 -49.50 11.60 19.18
N PHE A 2 -49.27 11.26 17.92
CA PHE A 2 -47.96 11.08 17.27
C PHE A 2 -47.08 12.35 17.39
N GLN A 3 -45.75 12.33 17.21
CA GLN A 3 -44.97 11.43 16.35
C GLN A 3 -43.66 10.94 17.00
N GLU A 4 -43.17 9.80 16.53
CA GLU A 4 -41.80 9.32 16.73
C GLU A 4 -40.88 9.98 15.69
N GLU A 5 -39.65 10.33 16.05
CA GLU A 5 -38.64 10.78 15.08
C GLU A 5 -38.01 9.56 14.40
N GLU A 6 -38.37 9.32 13.12
CA GLU A 6 -37.75 8.26 12.32
C GLU A 6 -36.25 8.54 12.14
N ASN A 7 -35.42 7.75 12.84
CA ASN A 7 -33.97 7.75 12.67
C ASN A 7 -33.62 7.30 11.24
N ASN A 8 -33.47 8.28 10.34
CA ASN A 8 -33.27 8.07 8.91
C ASN A 8 -31.82 7.66 8.62
N VAL A 9 -31.45 6.46 9.08
CA VAL A 9 -30.14 5.83 8.88
C VAL A 9 -29.97 5.55 7.40
N ARG A 10 -29.40 6.52 6.68
CA ARG A 10 -29.00 6.36 5.29
C ARG A 10 -28.04 5.18 5.19
N GLN A 11 -28.47 4.11 4.53
CA GLN A 11 -27.56 3.02 4.16
C GLN A 11 -26.46 3.61 3.27
N VAL A 12 -25.26 3.76 3.84
CA VAL A 12 -24.04 3.99 3.06
C VAL A 12 -23.84 2.73 2.23
N LYS A 13 -24.14 2.82 0.92
CA LYS A 13 -23.78 1.76 -0.01
C LYS A 13 -22.27 1.60 0.03
N ASP A 14 -21.81 0.36 0.11
CA ASP A 14 -20.39 0.07 0.19
C ASP A 14 -19.69 0.49 -1.12
N ASN A 15 -19.10 1.67 -1.10
CA ASN A 15 -18.36 2.23 -2.22
C ASN A 15 -16.94 1.66 -2.32
N SER A 16 -16.48 0.85 -1.35
CA SER A 16 -15.09 0.38 -1.28
C SER A 16 -14.72 -0.49 -2.49
N GLU A 17 -15.55 -1.47 -2.86
CA GLU A 17 -15.33 -2.29 -4.06
C GLU A 17 -15.31 -1.44 -5.33
N SER A 18 -16.19 -0.44 -5.43
CA SER A 18 -16.25 0.49 -6.57
C SER A 18 -14.98 1.34 -6.67
N MET A 19 -14.45 1.81 -5.53
CA MET A 19 -13.18 2.54 -5.49
C MET A 19 -12.00 1.63 -5.79
N ILE A 20 -11.90 0.45 -5.16
CA ILE A 20 -10.84 -0.54 -5.43
C ILE A 20 -10.77 -0.88 -6.92
N GLN A 21 -11.92 -1.08 -7.58
CA GLN A 21 -11.94 -1.42 -9.01
C GLN A 21 -11.60 -0.24 -9.92
N LYS A 22 -12.04 0.99 -9.59
CA LYS A 22 -11.60 2.22 -10.29
C LYS A 22 -10.11 2.44 -10.12
N THR A 23 -9.60 2.33 -8.91
CA THR A 23 -8.18 2.44 -8.58
C THR A 23 -7.39 1.40 -9.36
N LYS A 24 -7.73 0.11 -9.31
CA LYS A 24 -7.08 -0.94 -10.13
C LYS A 24 -7.05 -0.61 -11.63
N GLN A 25 -8.10 0.02 -12.17
CA GLN A 25 -8.15 0.43 -13.58
C GLN A 25 -7.25 1.65 -13.87
N ILE A 26 -7.10 2.57 -12.92
CA ILE A 26 -6.21 3.75 -13.02
C ILE A 26 -4.74 3.33 -12.84
N LEU A 27 -4.41 2.50 -11.85
CA LEU A 27 -3.02 2.07 -11.61
C LEU A 27 -2.45 1.33 -12.85
N LYS A 28 -3.29 0.59 -13.58
CA LYS A 28 -2.94 -0.05 -14.87
C LYS A 28 -2.56 0.91 -16.00
N THR A 29 -2.80 2.22 -15.88
CA THR A 29 -2.26 3.22 -16.85
C THR A 29 -0.87 3.73 -16.47
N TYR A 30 -0.37 3.42 -15.27
CA TYR A 30 0.96 3.83 -14.79
C TYR A 30 1.95 2.66 -14.71
N ALA A 31 1.49 1.44 -14.40
CA ALA A 31 2.31 0.24 -14.38
C ALA A 31 1.50 -1.02 -14.73
N ASN A 32 2.19 -2.05 -15.23
CA ASN A 32 1.67 -3.40 -15.14
C ASN A 32 1.79 -3.87 -13.68
N ILE A 33 0.69 -4.33 -13.09
CA ILE A 33 0.67 -4.92 -11.74
C ILE A 33 0.46 -6.42 -11.91
N ASP A 34 1.55 -7.17 -11.88
CA ASP A 34 1.56 -8.62 -12.08
C ASP A 34 0.96 -9.39 -10.90
N ASP A 35 1.22 -8.96 -9.66
CA ASP A 35 0.74 -9.61 -8.43
C ASP A 35 0.27 -8.59 -7.40
N ILE A 36 -0.70 -8.98 -6.57
CA ILE A 36 -1.18 -8.22 -5.40
C ILE A 36 -1.33 -9.21 -4.22
N GLU A 37 -0.42 -9.17 -3.25
CA GLU A 37 -0.45 -10.02 -2.06
C GLU A 37 -0.99 -9.23 -0.84
N SER A 38 -2.10 -9.68 -0.26
CA SER A 38 -2.62 -9.13 1.01
C SER A 38 -1.96 -9.85 2.18
N VAL A 39 -0.86 -9.30 2.69
CA VAL A 39 -0.06 -9.94 3.75
C VAL A 39 -0.72 -9.79 5.13
N TYR A 40 -1.21 -8.59 5.46
CA TYR A 40 -1.97 -8.31 6.68
C TYR A 40 -3.00 -7.20 6.44
N ASN A 41 -4.13 -7.25 7.17
CA ASN A 41 -5.06 -6.15 7.33
C ASN A 41 -5.23 -5.89 8.85
N ILE A 42 -4.34 -5.07 9.40
CA ILE A 42 -4.22 -4.73 10.82
C ILE A 42 -3.77 -3.26 10.95
N ASP A 43 -3.89 -2.68 12.14
CA ASP A 43 -3.30 -1.36 12.41
C ASP A 43 -1.77 -1.40 12.29
N SER A 44 -1.16 -0.28 11.89
CA SER A 44 0.31 -0.19 11.79
C SER A 44 1.01 -0.27 13.15
N SER A 45 0.34 0.10 14.24
CA SER A 45 0.81 -0.10 15.61
C SER A 45 0.91 -1.59 15.99
N ASP A 46 0.00 -2.43 15.49
CA ASP A 46 -0.03 -3.88 15.71
C ASP A 46 0.97 -4.68 14.87
N LEU A 47 1.74 -4.01 13.99
CA LEU A 47 2.87 -4.66 13.33
C LEU A 47 3.99 -4.92 14.34
N THR A 48 4.29 -6.20 14.58
CA THR A 48 5.44 -6.66 15.37
C THR A 48 6.68 -6.79 14.46
N PRO A 49 7.91 -6.97 15.00
CA PRO A 49 9.10 -7.20 14.18
C PRO A 49 8.95 -8.40 13.22
N GLU A 50 8.39 -9.50 13.68
CA GLU A 50 8.22 -10.75 12.92
C GLU A 50 7.26 -10.56 11.73
N LYS A 51 6.20 -9.76 11.93
CA LYS A 51 5.29 -9.36 10.83
C LYS A 51 5.98 -8.50 9.78
N ARG A 52 6.98 -7.67 10.17
CA ARG A 52 7.80 -6.89 9.23
C ARG A 52 8.84 -7.75 8.51
N GLU A 53 9.40 -8.76 9.19
CA GLU A 53 10.28 -9.75 8.55
C GLU A 53 9.53 -10.53 7.46
N LEU A 54 8.24 -10.85 7.63
CA LEU A 54 7.46 -11.50 6.58
C LEU A 54 7.37 -10.67 5.29
N LEU A 55 7.26 -9.34 5.40
CA LEU A 55 7.28 -8.44 4.22
C LEU A 55 8.62 -8.55 3.47
N ALA A 56 9.75 -8.55 4.19
CA ALA A 56 11.07 -8.72 3.59
C ALA A 56 11.25 -10.12 2.99
N ASN A 57 10.83 -11.17 3.70
CA ASN A 57 10.93 -12.56 3.27
C ASN A 57 10.07 -12.85 2.02
N ASN A 58 8.91 -12.21 1.88
CA ASN A 58 8.11 -12.25 0.65
C ASN A 58 8.85 -11.65 -0.54
N ILE A 59 9.47 -10.48 -0.39
CA ILE A 59 10.27 -9.82 -1.44
C ILE A 59 11.49 -10.68 -1.81
N LEU A 60 12.24 -11.17 -0.82
CA LEU A 60 13.42 -12.02 -1.05
C LEU A 60 13.04 -13.36 -1.70
N ARG A 61 11.89 -13.96 -1.35
CA ARG A 61 11.33 -15.15 -2.02
C ARG A 61 11.06 -14.87 -3.50
N MET A 62 10.50 -13.71 -3.84
CA MET A 62 10.17 -13.34 -5.22
C MET A 62 11.43 -13.15 -6.08
N GLU A 63 12.43 -12.39 -5.61
CA GLU A 63 13.69 -12.21 -6.36
C GLU A 63 14.57 -13.48 -6.37
N ALA A 64 14.37 -14.43 -5.44
CA ALA A 64 14.99 -15.76 -5.50
C ALA A 64 14.29 -16.72 -6.48
N GLN A 65 13.05 -16.43 -6.89
CA GLN A 65 12.30 -17.19 -7.90
C GLN A 65 12.58 -16.65 -9.31
N ASP A 66 12.46 -15.34 -9.51
CA ASP A 66 12.81 -14.66 -10.77
C ASP A 66 13.22 -13.20 -10.50
N PRO A 67 14.54 -12.88 -10.47
CA PRO A 67 15.03 -11.51 -10.27
C PRO A 67 14.87 -10.61 -11.50
N THR A 68 14.20 -11.08 -12.56
CA THR A 68 13.85 -10.29 -13.75
C THR A 68 12.35 -9.98 -13.87
N LYS A 69 11.49 -10.67 -13.10
CA LYS A 69 10.03 -10.51 -13.19
C LYS A 69 9.53 -9.12 -12.76
N TYR A 70 10.02 -8.58 -11.65
CA TYR A 70 9.55 -7.31 -11.08
C TYR A 70 10.57 -6.19 -11.31
N SER A 71 10.12 -4.98 -11.63
CA SER A 71 10.98 -3.78 -11.68
C SER A 71 11.22 -3.16 -10.29
N GLY A 72 10.24 -3.28 -9.39
CA GLY A 72 10.28 -2.79 -8.02
C GLY A 72 9.05 -3.24 -7.23
N TYR A 73 8.94 -2.76 -5.99
CA TYR A 73 7.92 -3.17 -5.03
C TYR A 73 7.18 -1.99 -4.41
N LEU A 74 5.91 -2.20 -4.08
CA LEU A 74 5.02 -1.22 -3.46
C LEU A 74 4.28 -1.85 -2.28
N ILE A 75 4.33 -1.19 -1.12
CA ILE A 75 3.72 -1.64 0.13
C ILE A 75 2.77 -0.55 0.64
N THR A 76 1.47 -0.84 0.66
CA THR A 76 0.48 -0.01 1.36
C THR A 76 0.56 -0.25 2.87
N HIS A 77 0.70 0.81 3.66
CA HIS A 77 1.00 0.75 5.09
C HIS A 77 0.34 1.92 5.85
N GLY A 78 -0.16 1.70 7.07
CA GLY A 78 -0.65 2.78 7.93
C GLY A 78 0.48 3.74 8.34
N THR A 79 0.19 5.03 8.50
CA THR A 79 1.21 6.09 8.66
C THR A 79 2.12 5.91 9.88
N ASP A 80 1.53 5.53 11.02
CA ASP A 80 2.09 5.77 12.34
C ASP A 80 3.39 5.01 12.61
N THR A 81 3.55 3.79 12.07
CA THR A 81 4.81 3.03 12.14
C THR A 81 5.53 2.86 10.80
N MET A 82 5.08 3.53 9.73
CA MET A 82 5.66 3.38 8.37
C MET A 82 7.16 3.69 8.33
N ALA A 83 7.60 4.75 9.02
CA ALA A 83 9.02 5.11 9.12
C ALA A 83 9.86 4.03 9.83
N TYR A 84 9.29 3.39 10.85
CA TYR A 84 9.95 2.30 11.58
C TYR A 84 10.04 1.03 10.71
N THR A 85 8.96 0.68 10.00
CA THR A 85 8.97 -0.42 9.04
C THR A 85 9.96 -0.19 7.89
N SER A 86 9.98 1.01 7.31
CA SER A 86 10.93 1.38 6.25
C SER A 86 12.39 1.26 6.71
N SER A 87 12.70 1.73 7.92
CA SER A 87 14.02 1.59 8.53
C SER A 87 14.42 0.12 8.69
N MET A 88 13.53 -0.73 9.23
CA MET A 88 13.79 -2.16 9.39
C MET A 88 13.99 -2.87 8.03
N LEU A 89 13.14 -2.60 7.05
CA LEU A 89 13.26 -3.16 5.69
C LEU A 89 14.57 -2.71 5.00
N SER A 90 15.07 -1.50 5.28
CA SER A 90 16.34 -1.00 4.72
C SER A 90 17.55 -1.85 5.11
N PHE A 91 17.51 -2.50 6.27
CA PHE A 91 18.56 -3.43 6.70
C PHE A 91 18.30 -4.87 6.21
N LEU A 92 17.04 -5.33 6.22
CA LEU A 92 16.67 -6.69 5.79
C LEU A 92 16.85 -6.91 4.28
N LEU A 93 16.53 -5.91 3.46
CA LEU A 93 16.62 -5.96 2.00
C LEU A 93 17.98 -5.48 1.46
N LYS A 94 19.03 -5.54 2.30
CA LYS A 94 20.38 -5.10 1.96
C LYS A 94 20.92 -5.86 0.74
N GLY A 95 21.18 -5.11 -0.33
CA GLY A 95 21.75 -5.62 -1.58
C GLY A 95 20.78 -5.65 -2.75
N LEU A 96 19.46 -5.56 -2.49
CA LEU A 96 18.43 -5.42 -3.52
C LEU A 96 18.72 -4.21 -4.42
N LYS A 97 18.54 -4.37 -5.74
CA LYS A 97 18.86 -3.38 -6.78
C LYS A 97 17.61 -2.81 -7.45
N LYS A 98 16.56 -2.64 -6.66
CA LYS A 98 15.21 -2.22 -7.05
C LYS A 98 14.64 -1.30 -5.97
N PRO A 99 13.69 -0.40 -6.29
CA PRO A 99 13.01 0.40 -5.29
C PRO A 99 11.96 -0.45 -4.54
N VAL A 100 11.81 -0.17 -3.25
CA VAL A 100 10.76 -0.74 -2.38
C VAL A 100 10.05 0.42 -1.71
N VAL A 101 8.89 0.81 -2.24
CA VAL A 101 8.19 2.02 -1.83
C VAL A 101 7.12 1.68 -0.81
N LEU A 102 7.13 2.36 0.34
CA LEU A 102 6.02 2.38 1.28
C LEU A 102 5.16 3.61 1.02
N THR A 103 3.84 3.45 1.06
CA THR A 103 2.87 4.54 0.95
C THR A 103 1.63 4.28 1.80
N GLY A 104 0.82 5.30 2.02
CA GLY A 104 -0.40 5.25 2.83
C GLY A 104 -1.25 6.48 2.60
N SER A 105 -2.19 6.75 3.50
CA SER A 105 -3.07 7.92 3.47
C SER A 105 -3.28 8.46 4.88
N MET A 106 -3.18 9.77 5.07
CA MET A 106 -3.59 10.41 6.33
C MET A 106 -5.11 10.53 6.46
N ILE A 107 -5.83 10.61 5.33
CA ILE A 107 -7.28 10.71 5.26
C ILE A 107 -7.82 9.42 4.65
N GLY A 108 -8.73 8.76 5.37
CA GLY A 108 -9.24 7.43 5.02
C GLY A 108 -9.83 7.34 3.60
N LEU A 109 -9.54 6.25 2.89
CA LEU A 109 -9.84 6.07 1.46
C LEU A 109 -11.32 6.22 1.04
N GLY A 110 -12.27 6.22 1.98
CA GLY A 110 -13.69 6.46 1.70
C GLY A 110 -14.12 7.93 1.75
N GLU A 111 -13.26 8.82 2.27
CA GLU A 111 -13.54 10.25 2.42
C GLU A 111 -13.27 11.03 1.13
N ALA A 112 -14.02 12.11 0.91
CA ALA A 112 -13.98 12.89 -0.32
C ALA A 112 -12.61 13.52 -0.61
N ASP A 113 -11.90 13.94 0.44
CA ASP A 113 -10.60 14.61 0.38
C ASP A 113 -9.42 13.65 0.68
N SER A 114 -9.59 12.33 0.44
CA SER A 114 -8.52 11.35 0.68
C SER A 114 -7.29 11.59 -0.20
N ASP A 115 -6.12 11.62 0.44
CA ASP A 115 -4.80 11.70 -0.20
C ASP A 115 -4.38 10.37 -0.85
N GLY A 116 -4.88 9.25 -0.32
CA GLY A 116 -4.50 7.89 -0.71
C GLY A 116 -4.48 7.58 -2.22
N PRO A 117 -5.47 8.00 -3.04
CA PRO A 117 -5.44 7.76 -4.48
C PRO A 117 -4.27 8.45 -5.20
N ASN A 118 -3.86 9.64 -4.76
CA ASN A 118 -2.74 10.38 -5.33
C ASN A 118 -1.41 9.77 -4.86
N ASN A 119 -1.28 9.55 -3.55
CA ASN A 119 -0.10 8.94 -2.93
C ASN A 119 0.23 7.58 -3.59
N LEU A 120 -0.81 6.78 -3.91
CA LEU A 120 -0.65 5.48 -4.56
C LEU A 120 -0.20 5.58 -6.02
N VAL A 121 -0.62 6.60 -6.77
CA VAL A 121 -0.12 6.88 -8.13
C VAL A 121 1.33 7.34 -8.08
N ASN A 122 1.66 8.27 -7.18
CA ASN A 122 3.03 8.74 -6.95
C ASN A 122 3.95 7.57 -6.59
N ALA A 123 3.52 6.71 -5.66
CA ALA A 123 4.29 5.57 -5.20
C ALA A 123 4.51 4.50 -6.29
N ILE A 124 3.55 4.31 -7.21
CA ILE A 124 3.79 3.48 -8.40
C ILE A 124 4.89 4.07 -9.28
N GLN A 125 4.84 5.36 -9.59
CA GLN A 125 5.85 6.03 -10.43
C GLN A 125 7.26 5.95 -9.80
N VAL A 126 7.35 6.06 -8.47
CA VAL A 126 8.60 5.84 -7.73
C VAL A 126 9.04 4.38 -7.78
N SER A 127 8.12 3.41 -7.66
CA SER A 127 8.44 1.97 -7.68
C SER A 127 8.83 1.42 -9.06
N THR A 128 8.53 2.16 -10.14
CA THR A 128 8.87 1.77 -11.52
C THR A 128 10.03 2.55 -12.12
N ASN A 129 10.59 3.53 -11.39
CA ASN A 129 11.75 4.29 -11.84
C ASN A 129 13.05 3.45 -11.73
N PRO A 130 13.74 3.11 -12.83
CA PRO A 130 14.94 2.27 -12.81
C PRO A 130 16.19 2.99 -12.27
N GLU A 131 16.14 4.31 -12.07
CA GLU A 131 17.24 5.08 -11.45
C GLU A 131 17.20 5.02 -9.92
N LEU A 132 16.10 4.54 -9.33
CA LEU A 132 15.89 4.48 -7.87
C LEU A 132 16.13 3.07 -7.32
N MET A 133 16.72 2.99 -6.12
CA MET A 133 17.01 1.74 -5.42
C MET A 133 16.88 1.91 -3.92
N GLY A 134 16.59 0.80 -3.22
CA GLY A 134 16.47 0.78 -1.76
C GLY A 134 15.04 1.05 -1.29
N VAL A 135 14.87 1.19 0.02
CA VAL A 135 13.55 1.38 0.64
C VAL A 135 13.24 2.87 0.72
N LEU A 136 12.05 3.25 0.25
CA LEU A 136 11.60 4.62 0.09
C LEU A 136 10.23 4.80 0.76
N ILE A 137 9.89 6.04 1.12
CA ILE A 137 8.53 6.42 1.52
C ILE A 137 8.04 7.46 0.51
N CYS A 138 6.80 7.31 0.05
CA CYS A 138 6.18 8.20 -0.92
C CYS A 138 4.76 8.57 -0.49
N PHE A 139 4.50 9.88 -0.44
CA PHE A 139 3.20 10.52 -0.43
C PHE A 139 3.23 11.51 -1.59
#